data_AF-D0LFD5-F1
#
_entry.id   AF-D0LFD5-F1
#
_cell.length_a   1.000
_cell.length_b   1.000
_cell.length_c   1.000
_cell.angle_alpha   90.00
_cell.angle_beta   90.00
_cell.angle_gamma   90.00
#
_symmetry.space_group_name_H-M   'P 1'
#
loop_
_entity.id
_entity.type
_entity.pdbx_description
1 polymer ?
#
loop_
_entity_poly.entity_id
_entity_poly.type
_entity_poly.pdbx_seq_one_letter_code
_entity_poly.pdbx_strand_id
1 'polypeptide(L)'
;MSVIVSMWETVTPLAIDQPTPVQPPGGDRIMKLVGVGLWAAVVGCLIGVIFGGGWMWVDHSSGVGARGGTGVKVVIGALIGAAVVASAASLVTFAMN
;
A
#
# COMPACT_ATOMS: atom_id res chain seq x y z
N MET A 1 37.25 20.18 -30.31
CA MET A 1 36.74 18.88 -29.81
C MET A 1 37.83 18.33 -28.90
N SER A 2 37.73 18.29 -27.58
CA SER A 2 36.56 18.39 -26.71
C SER A 2 37.05 18.46 -25.26
N VAL A 3 37.35 19.66 -24.76
CA VAL A 3 37.45 19.94 -23.31
C VAL A 3 36.17 19.51 -22.57
N ILE A 4 35.07 19.40 -23.32
CA ILE A 4 33.81 18.78 -22.91
C ILE A 4 34.00 17.28 -22.59
N VAL A 5 34.75 16.49 -23.35
CA VAL A 5 34.96 15.04 -23.07
C VAL A 5 35.77 14.82 -21.80
N SER A 6 36.78 15.65 -21.51
CA SER A 6 37.55 15.54 -20.26
C SER A 6 36.72 15.90 -19.02
N MET A 7 35.72 16.78 -19.15
CA MET A 7 34.78 17.07 -18.06
C MET A 7 33.85 15.90 -17.76
N TRP A 8 33.57 15.04 -18.75
CA TRP A 8 32.76 13.83 -18.57
C TRP A 8 33.53 12.70 -17.88
N GLU A 9 34.85 12.58 -18.07
CA GLU A 9 35.68 11.59 -17.35
C GLU A 9 35.95 11.99 -15.88
N THR A 10 35.90 13.28 -15.54
CA THR A 10 36.06 13.75 -14.15
C THR A 10 34.81 13.59 -13.28
N VAL A 11 33.67 13.21 -13.87
CA VAL A 11 32.46 12.81 -13.12
C VAL A 11 32.35 11.28 -13.12
N THR A 12 33.45 10.61 -12.78
CA THR A 12 33.34 9.27 -12.24
C THR A 12 32.75 9.43 -10.83
N PRO A 13 31.49 9.04 -10.56
CA PRO A 13 31.02 9.01 -9.19
C PRO A 13 32.00 8.14 -8.43
N LEU A 14 32.57 8.70 -7.37
CA LEU A 14 33.46 8.02 -6.45
C LEU A 14 32.82 6.68 -6.11
N ALA A 15 33.35 5.59 -6.69
CA ALA A 15 32.98 4.23 -6.35
C ALA A 15 33.56 3.92 -4.97
N ILE A 16 33.03 4.63 -3.96
CA ILE A 16 33.10 4.17 -2.59
C ILE A 16 32.22 2.93 -2.57
N ASP A 17 32.82 1.78 -2.27
CA ASP A 17 32.09 0.58 -1.88
C ASP A 17 31.12 0.97 -0.78
N GLN A 18 29.85 1.16 -1.16
CA GLN A 18 28.77 1.39 -0.22
C GLN A 18 28.63 0.05 0.53
N PRO A 19 28.80 0.02 1.86
CA PRO A 19 28.58 -1.19 2.62
C PRO A 19 27.21 -1.73 2.24
N THR A 20 27.16 -3.00 1.82
CA THR A 20 25.91 -3.68 1.46
C THR A 20 24.88 -3.34 2.53
N PRO A 21 23.68 -2.85 2.17
CA PRO A 21 22.64 -2.53 3.14
C PRO A 21 22.40 -3.73 4.05
N VAL A 22 23.03 -3.73 5.23
CA VAL A 22 22.86 -4.81 6.18
C VAL A 22 21.63 -4.43 6.97
N GLN A 23 20.59 -5.22 6.80
CA GLN A 23 19.32 -4.99 7.46
C GLN A 23 19.59 -4.91 8.99
N PRO A 24 19.22 -3.81 9.67
CA PRO A 24 19.49 -3.66 11.09
C PRO A 24 18.98 -4.88 11.86
N PRO A 25 19.74 -5.44 12.81
CA PRO A 25 19.31 -6.61 13.58
C PRO A 25 17.90 -6.41 14.16
N GLY A 26 16.92 -7.17 13.66
CA GLY A 26 15.49 -7.04 14.03
C GLY A 26 14.58 -6.49 12.93
N GLY A 27 15.12 -5.90 11.87
CA GLY A 27 14.36 -5.43 10.70
C GLY A 27 13.53 -6.54 10.05
N ASP A 28 14.06 -7.76 9.96
CA ASP A 28 13.32 -8.94 9.50
C ASP A 28 12.03 -9.22 10.27
N ARG A 29 12.05 -9.04 11.60
CA ARG A 29 10.86 -9.28 12.43
C ARG A 29 9.84 -8.17 12.25
N ILE A 30 10.31 -6.93 12.15
CA ILE A 30 9.45 -5.76 11.90
C ILE A 30 8.79 -5.89 10.52
N MET A 31 9.54 -6.29 9.49
CA MET A 31 8.98 -6.48 8.14
C MET A 31 7.99 -7.65 8.10
N LYS A 32 8.23 -8.74 8.84
CA LYS A 32 7.23 -9.80 9.01
C LYS A 32 5.95 -9.31 9.69
N LEU A 33 6.06 -8.50 10.74
CA LEU A 33 4.91 -7.89 11.42
C LEU A 33 4.12 -6.96 10.49
N VAL A 34 4.81 -6.11 9.72
CA VAL A 34 4.18 -5.23 8.72
C VAL A 34 3.48 -6.04 7.63
N GLY A 35 4.12 -7.11 7.13
CA GLY A 35 3.51 -8.00 6.14
C GLY A 35 2.23 -8.67 6.64
N VAL A 36 2.24 -9.19 7.87
CA VAL A 36 1.03 -9.75 8.50
C VAL A 36 -0.04 -8.68 8.72
N GLY A 37 0.35 -7.47 9.14
CA GLY A 37 -0.55 -6.34 9.32
C GLY A 37 -1.21 -5.89 8.01
N LEU A 38 -0.44 -5.82 6.92
CA LEU A 38 -0.96 -5.47 5.60
C LEU A 38 -1.95 -6.53 5.09
N TRP A 39 -1.62 -7.81 5.27
CA TRP A 39 -2.51 -8.91 4.89
C TRP A 39 -3.83 -8.86 5.66
N ALA A 40 -3.78 -8.65 6.98
CA ALA A 40 -4.96 -8.47 7.81
C ALA A 40 -5.80 -7.26 7.37
N ALA A 41 -5.16 -6.15 7.00
CA ALA A 41 -5.85 -4.96 6.51
C ALA A 41 -6.56 -5.18 5.16
N VAL A 42 -5.95 -5.95 4.25
CA VAL A 42 -6.58 -6.35 2.98
C VAL A 42 -7.80 -7.24 3.23
N VAL A 43 -7.69 -8.23 4.12
CA VAL A 43 -8.83 -9.08 4.49
C VAL A 43 -9.94 -8.25 5.13
N GLY A 44 -9.61 -7.30 6.00
CA GLY A 44 -10.57 -6.37 6.60
C GLY A 44 -11.31 -5.52 5.56
N CYS A 45 -10.61 -5.02 4.54
CA CYS A 45 -11.25 -4.29 3.44
C CYS A 45 -12.20 -5.17 2.63
N LEU A 46 -11.81 -6.42 2.32
CA LEU A 46 -12.66 -7.38 1.63
C LEU A 46 -13.95 -7.65 2.40
N ILE A 47 -13.82 -7.90 3.70
CA ILE A 47 -14.94 -8.11 4.61
C ILE A 47 -15.86 -6.88 4.60
N GLY A 48 -15.30 -5.67 4.71
CA GLY A 48 -16.06 -4.42 4.66
C GLY A 48 -16.88 -4.26 3.37
N VAL A 49 -16.29 -4.57 2.22
CA VAL A 49 -17.01 -4.52 0.93
C VAL A 49 -18.13 -5.57 0.87
N ILE A 50 -17.87 -6.80 1.32
CA ILE A 50 -18.88 -7.89 1.31
C ILE A 50 -20.07 -7.53 2.21
N PHE A 51 -19.80 -7.07 3.45
CA PHE A 51 -20.87 -6.66 4.35
C PHE A 51 -21.60 -5.42 3.85
N GLY A 52 -20.89 -4.41 3.35
CA GLY A 52 -21.51 -3.22 2.76
C GLY A 52 -22.41 -3.55 1.56
N GLY A 53 -21.94 -4.41 0.66
CA GLY A 53 -22.72 -4.92 -0.46
C GLY A 53 -23.91 -5.79 -0.05
N GLY A 54 -23.76 -6.61 0.99
CA GLY A 54 -24.84 -7.39 1.59
C GLY A 54 -25.96 -6.49 2.15
N TRP A 55 -25.60 -5.43 2.87
CA TRP A 55 -26.56 -4.44 3.36
C TRP A 55 -27.24 -3.68 2.23
N MET A 56 -26.52 -3.33 1.16
CA MET A 56 -27.13 -2.75 -0.05
C MET A 56 -28.14 -3.69 -0.71
N TRP A 57 -27.86 -5.00 -0.76
CA TRP A 57 -28.77 -6.01 -1.29
C TRP A 57 -30.03 -6.14 -0.43
N VAL A 58 -29.88 -6.17 0.90
CA VAL A 58 -31.01 -6.22 1.83
C VAL A 58 -31.90 -4.97 1.67
N ASP A 59 -31.31 -3.78 1.64
CA ASP A 59 -32.04 -2.52 1.44
C ASP A 59 -32.78 -2.48 0.10
N HIS A 60 -32.18 -3.02 -0.96
CA HIS A 60 -32.83 -3.15 -2.27
C HIS A 60 -33.99 -4.15 -2.22
N SER A 61 -33.75 -5.36 -1.70
CA SER A 61 -34.75 -6.43 -1.64
C SER A 61 -35.96 -6.11 -0.75
N SER A 62 -35.79 -5.20 0.21
CA SER A 62 -36.85 -4.77 1.14
C SER A 62 -37.76 -3.68 0.55
N GLY A 63 -37.52 -3.23 -0.69
CA GLY A 63 -38.37 -2.24 -1.38
C GLY A 63 -38.22 -0.80 -0.86
N VAL A 64 -37.33 -0.55 0.12
CA VAL A 64 -37.06 0.77 0.69
C VAL A 64 -36.20 1.62 -0.26
N GLY A 65 -35.59 1.00 -1.27
CA GLY A 65 -34.59 1.61 -2.12
C GLY A 65 -33.33 1.94 -1.33
N ALA A 66 -32.25 2.31 -2.01
CA ALA A 66 -30.94 2.63 -1.40
C ALA A 66 -30.93 3.86 -0.45
N ARG A 67 -32.09 4.28 0.06
CA ARG A 67 -32.28 5.40 0.99
C ARG A 67 -31.71 5.14 2.39
N GLY A 68 -31.52 3.87 2.79
CA GLY A 68 -30.91 3.51 4.08
C GLY A 68 -29.46 3.98 4.22
N GLY A 69 -28.73 4.16 3.12
CA GLY A 69 -27.39 4.79 3.03
C GLY A 69 -26.25 4.07 3.77
N THR A 70 -26.56 3.19 4.72
CA THR A 70 -25.59 2.52 5.59
C THR A 70 -24.68 1.58 4.79
N GLY A 71 -25.25 0.78 3.88
CA GLY A 71 -24.46 -0.09 3.00
C GLY A 71 -23.51 0.70 2.10
N VAL A 72 -23.97 1.81 1.50
CA VAL A 72 -23.14 2.70 0.65
C VAL A 72 -21.99 3.29 1.46
N LYS A 73 -22.26 3.79 2.67
CA LYS A 73 -21.24 4.38 3.54
C LYS A 73 -20.19 3.36 3.96
N VAL A 74 -20.59 2.11 4.23
CA VAL A 74 -19.65 1.03 4.58
C VAL A 74 -18.76 0.67 3.39
N VAL A 75 -19.31 0.55 2.17
CA VAL A 75 -18.50 0.30 0.97
C VAL A 75 -17.55 1.45 0.68
N ILE A 76 -17.99 2.70 0.76
CA ILE A 76 -17.13 3.88 0.56
C ILE A 76 -16.00 3.90 1.60
N GLY A 77 -16.30 3.62 2.87
CA GLY A 77 -15.29 3.50 3.92
C GLY A 77 -14.27 2.39 3.64
N ALA A 78 -14.73 1.23 3.15
CA ALA A 78 -13.86 0.13 2.76
C ALA A 78 -12.96 0.47 1.56
N LEU A 79 -13.47 1.25 0.58
CA LEU A 79 -12.67 1.71 -0.57
C LEU A 79 -11.59 2.73 -0.18
N ILE A 80 -11.92 3.67 0.72
CA ILE A 80 -10.94 4.61 1.26
C ILE A 80 -9.88 3.84 2.06
N GLY A 81 -10.29 2.88 2.89
CA GLY A 81 -9.38 1.98 3.60
C GLY A 81 -8.46 1.21 2.65
N ALA A 82 -9.00 0.66 1.56
CA ALA A 82 -8.23 -0.05 0.55
C ALA A 82 -7.20 0.86 -0.13
N ALA A 83 -7.53 2.12 -0.41
CA ALA A 83 -6.59 3.08 -0.99
C ALA A 83 -5.42 3.38 -0.04
N VAL A 84 -5.68 3.50 1.26
CA VAL A 84 -4.64 3.69 2.29
C VAL A 84 -3.76 2.46 2.44
N VAL A 85 -4.34 1.26 2.40
CA VAL A 85 -3.56 0.01 2.45
C VAL A 85 -2.70 -0.16 1.20
N ALA A 86 -3.22 0.22 0.03
CA ALA A 86 -2.46 0.17 -1.23
C ALA A 86 -1.27 1.14 -1.21
N SER A 87 -1.43 2.35 -0.67
CA SER A 87 -0.31 3.29 -0.53
C SER A 87 0.71 2.86 0.53
N ALA A 88 0.27 2.22 1.62
CA ALA A 88 1.18 1.60 2.58
C ALA A 88 1.97 0.44 1.94
N ALA A 89 1.32 -0.38 1.11
CA ALA A 89 1.96 -1.50 0.43
C ALA A 89 3.05 -1.05 -0.57
N SER A 90 2.79 0.03 -1.33
CA SER A 90 3.77 0.58 -2.26
C SER A 90 4.96 1.20 -1.54
N LEU A 91 4.74 1.87 -0.40
CA LEU A 91 5.82 2.40 0.44
C LEU A 91 6.69 1.30 1.04
N VAL A 92 6.09 0.19 1.48
CA VAL A 92 6.84 -0.98 1.97
C VAL A 92 7.69 -1.59 0.84
N THR A 93 7.12 -1.71 -0.36
CA THR A 93 7.85 -2.20 -1.54
C THR A 93 9.03 -1.29 -1.90
N PHE A 94 8.82 0.03 -1.89
CA PHE A 94 9.89 0.99 -2.13
C PHE A 94 10.99 0.92 -1.06
N ALA A 95 10.63 0.77 0.22
CA ALA A 95 11.60 0.67 1.31
C ALA A 95 12.40 -0.64 1.32
N MET A 96 11.92 -1.68 0.62
CA MET A 96 12.58 -2.97 0.49
C MET A 96 13.52 -3.07 -0.72
N ASN A 97 13.49 -2.06 -1.61
CA ASN A 97 14.15 -2.07 -2.90
C ASN A 97 15.32 -1.07 -2.94
#